data_AF-A0A7C1CJ72-F1
#
_entry.id   AF-A0A7C1CJ72-F1
#
_cell.length_a   1.000
_cell.length_b   1.000
_cell.length_c   1.000
_cell.angle_alpha   90.00
_cell.angle_beta   90.00
_cell.angle_gamma   90.00
#
_symmetry.space_group_name_H-M   'P 1'
#
loop_
_entity.id
_entity.type
_entity.pdbx_description
1 polymer ?
#
loop_
_entity_poly.entity_id
_entity_poly.type
_entity_poly.pdbx_seq_one_letter_code
_entity_poly.pdbx_strand_id
1 'polypeptide(L)'
;MFGEEVKEINDEVKDAVGEVLNIISGQARQKLETLGRSLKGAIPTVITGKNHTICHITKQSIIVIPFETDTGHFTIEVCFDP
;
A
#
# COMPACT_ATOMS: atom_id res chain seq x y z
N MET A 1 13.72 -13.34 -12.52
CA MET A 1 12.34 -13.12 -12.97
C MET A 1 12.10 -11.62 -12.89
N PHE A 2 12.77 -10.74 -13.64
CA PHE A 2 12.80 -10.61 -15.10
C PHE A 2 14.20 -10.13 -15.55
N GLY A 3 14.67 -10.59 -16.71
CA GLY A 3 16.02 -10.32 -17.23
C GLY A 3 16.13 -9.05 -18.09
N GLU A 4 15.06 -8.25 -18.16
CA GLU A 4 14.99 -7.02 -18.95
C GLU A 4 14.65 -5.83 -18.06
N GLU A 5 15.29 -4.70 -18.31
CA GLU A 5 15.10 -3.46 -17.57
C GLU A 5 13.72 -2.88 -17.85
N VAL A 6 12.87 -2.81 -16.82
CA VAL A 6 11.55 -2.17 -16.91
C VAL A 6 11.73 -0.65 -16.86
N LYS A 7 11.55 0.01 -18.00
CA LYS A 7 11.78 1.46 -18.14
C LYS A 7 10.55 2.32 -17.85
N GLU A 8 9.37 1.71 -17.82
CA GLU A 8 8.10 2.40 -17.66
C GLU A 8 7.14 1.59 -16.78
N ILE A 9 6.19 2.27 -16.14
CA ILE A 9 5.14 1.61 -15.37
C ILE A 9 4.21 0.88 -16.34
N ASN A 10 4.28 -0.45 -16.35
CA ASN A 10 3.43 -1.34 -17.12
C ASN A 10 2.47 -2.13 -16.19
N ASP A 11 1.69 -3.04 -16.76
CA ASP A 11 0.73 -3.83 -15.97
C ASP A 11 1.42 -4.82 -15.03
N GLU A 12 2.60 -5.35 -15.38
CA GLU A 12 3.39 -6.21 -14.49
C GLU A 12 3.85 -5.46 -13.23
N VAL A 13 4.28 -4.20 -13.37
CA VAL A 13 4.64 -3.34 -12.24
C VAL A 13 3.41 -3.06 -11.37
N LYS A 14 2.24 -2.80 -11.97
CA LYS A 14 1.00 -2.58 -11.23
C LYS A 14 0.61 -3.83 -10.43
N ASP A 15 0.68 -5.00 -11.05
CA ASP A 15 0.35 -6.27 -10.41
C ASP A 15 1.33 -6.56 -9.25
N ALA A 16 2.63 -6.35 -9.46
CA ALA A 16 3.63 -6.53 -8.40
C ALA A 16 3.36 -5.61 -7.19
N VAL A 17 3.03 -4.34 -7.42
CA VAL A 17 2.65 -3.40 -6.33
C VAL A 17 1.34 -3.84 -5.67
N GLY A 18 0.37 -4.30 -6.45
CA GLY A 18 -0.90 -4.82 -5.94
C GLY A 18 -0.71 -6.02 -5.00
N GLU A 19 0.15 -6.97 -5.38
CA GLU A 19 0.47 -8.13 -4.54
C GLU A 19 1.20 -7.74 -3.25
N VAL A 20 2.15 -6.80 -3.33
CA VAL A 20 2.82 -6.26 -2.13
C VAL A 20 1.79 -5.63 -1.18
N LEU A 21 0.87 -4.81 -1.69
CA LEU A 21 -0.20 -4.21 -0.89
C LEU A 21 -1.11 -5.26 -0.26
N ASN A 22 -1.46 -6.32 -1.00
CA ASN A 22 -2.30 -7.40 -0.52
C ASN A 22 -1.63 -8.17 0.63
N ILE A 23 -0.33 -8.47 0.51
CA ILE A 23 0.46 -9.12 1.57
C ILE A 23 0.52 -8.24 2.83
N ILE A 24 0.87 -6.96 2.69
CA ILE A 24 0.97 -6.02 3.82
C ILE A 24 -0.39 -5.90 4.54
N SER A 25 -1.47 -5.68 3.78
CA SER A 25 -2.83 -5.57 4.32
C SER A 25 -3.28 -6.86 5.02
N GLY A 26 -2.99 -8.02 4.44
CA GLY A 26 -3.32 -9.32 5.03
C GLY A 26 -2.61 -9.56 6.36
N GLN A 27 -1.30 -9.31 6.42
CA GLN A 27 -0.52 -9.46 7.66
C GLN A 27 -0.94 -8.46 8.73
N ALA A 28 -1.17 -7.19 8.36
CA ALA A 28 -1.63 -6.17 9.29
C ALA A 28 -2.99 -6.54 9.91
N ARG A 29 -3.93 -7.01 9.09
CA ARG A 29 -5.25 -7.48 9.56
C ARG A 29 -5.13 -8.66 10.50
N GLN A 30 -4.37 -9.68 10.13
CA GLN A 30 -4.14 -10.83 10.99
C GLN A 30 -3.61 -10.40 12.35
N LYS A 31 -2.64 -9.48 12.38
CA LYS A 31 -2.10 -8.96 13.64
C LYS A 31 -3.14 -8.17 14.44
N LEU A 32 -3.93 -7.31 13.80
CA LEU A 32 -4.98 -6.53 14.46
C LEU A 32 -6.11 -7.43 15.00
N GLU A 33 -6.43 -8.52 14.32
CA GLU A 33 -7.37 -9.53 14.80
C GLU A 33 -6.88 -10.18 16.10
N THR A 34 -5.58 -10.48 16.22
CA THR A 34 -5.00 -10.97 17.49
C THR A 34 -5.08 -9.95 18.64
N LEU A 35 -5.27 -8.68 18.31
CA LEU A 35 -5.45 -7.57 19.27
C LEU A 35 -6.93 -7.24 19.50
N GLY A 36 -7.85 -8.06 19.01
CA GLY A 36 -9.30 -7.90 19.19
C GLY A 36 -9.96 -6.91 18.21
N ARG A 37 -9.27 -6.50 17.14
CA ARG A 37 -9.83 -5.63 16.08
C ARG A 37 -9.96 -6.40 14.78
N SER A 38 -11.19 -6.82 14.45
CA SER A 38 -11.49 -7.44 13.17
C SER A 38 -11.75 -6.37 12.10
N LEU A 39 -11.04 -6.48 10.98
CA LEU A 39 -11.21 -5.60 9.82
C LEU A 39 -11.58 -6.43 8.60
N LYS A 40 -12.46 -5.91 7.75
CA LYS A 40 -12.77 -6.56 6.47
C LYS A 40 -11.76 -6.14 5.41
N GLY A 41 -11.30 -7.09 4.61
CA GLY A 41 -10.44 -6.80 3.47
C GLY A 41 -11.24 -6.18 2.32
N ALA A 42 -10.63 -5.20 1.65
CA ALA A 42 -11.07 -4.69 0.36
C ALA A 42 -10.07 -5.09 -0.73
N ILE A 43 -10.50 -5.01 -1.99
CA ILE A 43 -9.63 -5.23 -3.14
C ILE A 43 -8.68 -4.02 -3.26
N PRO A 44 -7.36 -4.22 -3.33
CA PRO A 44 -6.41 -3.12 -3.51
C PRO A 44 -6.64 -2.42 -4.86
N THR A 45 -6.42 -1.12 -4.89
CA THR A 45 -6.48 -0.31 -6.12
C THR A 45 -5.12 0.32 -6.35
N VAL A 46 -4.57 0.15 -7.55
CA VAL A 46 -3.28 0.73 -7.95
C VAL A 46 -3.53 1.95 -8.83
N ILE A 47 -2.98 3.10 -8.43
CA ILE A 47 -3.10 4.37 -9.14
C ILE A 47 -1.72 4.72 -9.71
N THR A 48 -1.67 5.06 -11.00
CA THR A 48 -0.42 5.39 -11.70
C THR A 48 -0.52 6.78 -12.33
N GLY A 49 0.52 7.59 -12.16
CA GLY A 49 0.61 8.93 -12.73
C GLY A 49 1.70 9.71 -12.03
N LYS A 50 2.50 10.49 -12.77
CA LYS A 50 3.53 11.33 -12.14
C LYS A 50 2.85 12.40 -11.30
N ASN A 51 3.37 12.63 -10.09
CA ASN A 51 2.91 13.66 -9.17
C ASN A 51 1.41 13.58 -8.81
N HIS A 52 0.85 12.37 -8.75
CA HIS A 52 -0.49 12.18 -8.18
C HIS A 52 -0.45 12.35 -6.65
N THR A 53 -1.60 12.61 -6.05
CA THR A 53 -1.75 12.75 -4.59
C THR A 53 -2.84 11.81 -4.11
N ILE A 54 -2.60 11.18 -2.96
CA ILE A 54 -3.61 10.41 -2.23
C ILE A 54 -4.07 11.27 -1.05
N CYS A 55 -5.38 11.41 -0.89
CA CYS A 55 -5.98 12.18 0.20
C CYS A 55 -6.99 11.30 0.93
N HIS A 56 -6.71 10.99 2.19
CA HIS A 56 -7.63 10.27 3.06
C HIS A 56 -8.80 11.17 3.45
N ILE A 57 -10.02 10.81 3.04
CA ILE A 57 -11.25 11.53 3.43
C ILE A 57 -11.73 10.97 4.76
N THR A 58 -11.20 11.51 5.87
CA THR A 58 -11.46 11.02 7.22
C THR A 58 -11.36 12.17 8.24
N LYS A 59 -12.06 12.07 9.37
CA LYS A 59 -11.91 12.99 10.52
C LYS A 59 -10.89 12.47 11.55
N GLN A 60 -10.40 11.26 11.33
CA GLN A 60 -9.56 10.51 12.25
C GLN A 60 -8.09 10.76 11.93
N SER A 61 -7.21 10.43 12.87
CA SER A 61 -5.78 10.61 12.68
C SER A 61 -5.24 9.67 11.60
N ILE A 62 -4.38 10.22 10.75
CA ILE A 62 -3.64 9.48 9.72
C ILE A 62 -2.24 9.24 10.27
N ILE A 63 -1.84 7.98 10.32
CA ILE A 63 -0.48 7.56 10.68
C ILE A 63 0.31 7.46 9.38
N VAL A 64 1.46 8.14 9.33
CA VAL A 64 2.34 8.18 8.16
C VAL A 64 3.67 7.54 8.53
N ILE A 65 4.09 6.54 7.76
CA ILE A 65 5.31 5.77 7.99
C ILE A 65 6.17 5.83 6.72
N PRO A 66 7.19 6.70 6.67
CA PRO A 66 8.10 6.78 5.53
C PRO A 66 9.12 5.63 5.56
N PHE A 67 9.45 5.11 4.39
CA PHE A 67 10.47 4.09 4.15
C PHE A 67 11.50 4.61 3.15
N GLU A 68 12.77 4.35 3.45
CA GLU A 68 13.90 4.61 2.57
C GLU A 68 14.50 3.27 2.13
N THR A 69 14.82 3.16 0.85
CA THR A 69 15.50 2.02 0.25
C THR A 69 16.65 2.53 -0.63
N ASP A 70 17.57 1.63 -1.00
CA ASP A 70 18.66 1.98 -1.93
C ASP A 70 18.16 2.47 -3.30
N THR A 71 16.90 2.15 -3.64
CA THR A 71 16.27 2.45 -4.93
C THR A 71 15.27 3.60 -4.88
N GLY A 72 15.06 4.22 -3.72
CA GLY A 72 14.14 5.36 -3.58
C GLY A 72 13.45 5.41 -2.21
N HIS A 73 12.36 6.16 -2.15
CA HIS A 73 11.54 6.28 -0.94
C HIS A 73 10.07 6.01 -1.28
N PHE A 74 9.35 5.47 -0.30
CA PHE A 74 7.90 5.32 -0.37
C PHE A 74 7.31 5.48 1.03
N THR A 75 6.00 5.71 1.10
CA THR A 75 5.31 5.97 2.37
C THR A 75 4.12 5.04 2.51
N ILE A 76 3.89 4.52 3.71
CA ILE A 76 2.65 3.85 4.08
C ILE A 76 1.82 4.79 4.94
N GLU A 77 0.58 5.03 4.53
CA GLU A 77 -0.39 5.83 5.28
C GLU A 77 -1.55 4.95 5.77
N VAL A 78 -1.95 5.11 7.04
CA VAL A 78 -3.00 4.31 7.66
C VAL A 78 -3.93 5.19 8.47
N CYS A 79 -5.24 5.02 8.26
CA CYS A 79 -6.28 5.60 9.11
C CYS A 79 -7.34 4.53 9.40
N PHE A 80 -8.04 4.67 10.53
CA PHE A 80 -9.15 3.80 10.89
C PHE A 80 -10.40 4.67 11.12
N ASP A 81 -11.47 4.37 10.39
CA ASP A 81 -12.81 4.89 10.68
C ASP A 81 -13.53 3.85 11.58
N PRO A 82 -14.16 4.26 12.70
CA PRO A 82 -14.95 3.37 13.56
C PRO A 82 -16.12 2.64 12.88
#